data_AF-A0A1H9JN37-F1
#
_entry.id   AF-A0A1H9JN37-F1
#
_cell.length_a   1.000
_cell.length_b   1.000
_cell.length_c   1.000
_cell.angle_alpha   90.00
_cell.angle_beta   90.00
_cell.angle_gamma   90.00
#
_symmetry.space_group_name_H-M   'P 1'
#
loop_
_entity.id
_entity.type
_entity.pdbx_description
1 polymer ?
#
loop_
_entity_poly.entity_id
_entity_poly.type
_entity_poly.pdbx_seq_one_letter_code
_entity_poly.pdbx_strand_id
1 'polypeptide(L)'
;MADTFPTTLNGVSQTPNAALDLSVADAAAFAEFDRCMALTRAAIAAEACADAANQDPALAGCDQAAADAWAMADEALWRFHSDRSVTLWDVKYAAWVLLLMLEDDGDGLDTLTQRAQSLRYRAQRFARSPLPVELLSAPRMVVAADLVDEIIAAAQEDLTAREALRATPAVSTDLGLSSSRVDVQCEEIEDGLNVSPV
;
A
#
# COMPACT_ATOMS: atom_id res chain seq x y z
N MET A 1 62.69 -27.64 20.08
CA MET A 1 62.00 -26.36 20.32
C MET A 1 61.02 -26.21 19.18
N ALA A 2 59.73 -26.12 19.51
CA ALA A 2 58.65 -26.03 18.54
C ALA A 2 58.42 -24.55 18.21
N ASP A 3 58.64 -24.18 16.95
CA ASP A 3 58.25 -22.88 16.42
C ASP A 3 56.74 -22.90 16.11
N THR A 4 55.96 -22.33 17.02
CA THR A 4 54.55 -22.02 16.79
C THR A 4 54.43 -20.78 15.91
N PHE A 5 54.08 -20.97 14.64
CA PHE A 5 53.51 -19.92 13.80
C PHE A 5 52.08 -19.61 14.29
N PRO A 6 51.66 -18.34 14.36
CA PRO A 6 50.28 -18.01 14.67
C PRO A 6 49.38 -18.47 13.51
N THR A 7 48.59 -19.51 13.75
CA THR A 7 47.47 -19.90 12.90
C THR A 7 46.46 -18.75 12.87
N THR A 8 46.20 -18.24 11.67
CA THR A 8 45.23 -17.18 11.38
C THR A 8 43.86 -17.52 11.97
N LEU A 9 43.37 -16.67 12.88
CA LEU A 9 42.00 -16.68 13.37
C LEU A 9 41.05 -16.34 12.22
N ASN A 10 40.14 -17.28 11.94
CA ASN A 10 38.80 -17.07 11.36
C ASN A 10 38.68 -16.18 10.11
N GLY A 11 38.49 -16.84 8.96
CA GLY A 11 37.26 -16.57 8.18
C GLY A 11 37.32 -15.55 7.06
N VAL A 12 38.49 -15.25 6.47
CA VAL A 12 38.49 -14.58 5.15
C VAL A 12 38.45 -15.67 4.08
N SER A 13 37.25 -16.21 3.85
CA SER A 13 36.94 -16.90 2.59
C SER A 13 37.33 -15.95 1.47
N GLN A 14 38.32 -16.33 0.67
CA GLN A 14 38.60 -15.72 -0.63
C GLN A 14 37.39 -15.99 -1.51
N THR A 15 36.33 -15.22 -1.32
CA THR A 15 35.26 -15.11 -2.28
C THR A 15 35.89 -14.51 -3.52
N PRO A 16 35.77 -15.16 -4.70
CA PRO A 16 36.24 -14.55 -5.92
C PRO A 16 35.56 -13.18 -6.02
N ASN A 17 36.35 -12.11 -6.19
CA ASN A 17 35.85 -10.83 -6.67
C ASN A 17 35.31 -11.09 -8.08
N ALA A 18 34.08 -11.59 -8.18
CA ALA A 18 33.30 -11.50 -9.40
C ALA A 18 33.05 -10.00 -9.60
N ALA A 19 33.92 -9.39 -10.40
CA ALA A 19 33.72 -8.05 -10.88
C ALA A 19 32.32 -7.98 -11.54
N LEU A 20 31.38 -7.33 -10.85
CA LEU A 20 30.50 -6.29 -11.39
C LEU A 20 29.76 -6.51 -12.71
N ASP A 21 29.48 -7.73 -13.14
CA ASP A 21 28.40 -7.97 -14.09
C ASP A 21 27.08 -8.08 -13.32
N LEU A 22 26.51 -6.93 -12.94
CA LEU A 22 25.06 -6.84 -12.82
C LEU A 22 24.51 -7.32 -14.15
N SER A 23 23.87 -8.48 -14.15
CA SER A 23 23.29 -8.98 -15.38
C SER A 23 22.31 -7.92 -15.91
N VAL A 24 22.16 -7.81 -17.23
CA VAL A 24 21.14 -6.92 -17.83
C VAL A 24 19.76 -7.19 -17.22
N ALA A 25 19.50 -8.43 -16.81
CA ALA A 25 18.29 -8.84 -16.11
C ALA A 25 18.17 -8.20 -14.71
N ASP A 26 19.24 -8.11 -13.91
CA ASP A 26 19.21 -7.46 -12.60
C ASP A 26 18.95 -5.96 -12.72
N ALA A 27 19.58 -5.29 -13.69
CA ALA A 27 19.36 -3.86 -13.93
C ALA A 27 17.91 -3.58 -14.38
N ALA A 28 17.36 -4.42 -15.26
CA ALA A 28 15.95 -4.32 -15.67
C ALA A 28 14.99 -4.57 -14.49
N ALA A 29 15.29 -5.56 -13.64
CA ALA A 29 14.50 -5.84 -12.46
C ALA A 29 14.52 -4.67 -11.46
N PHE A 30 15.67 -4.03 -11.24
CA PHE A 30 15.74 -2.84 -10.40
C PHE A 30 14.92 -1.67 -10.96
N ALA A 31 14.97 -1.44 -12.27
CA ALA A 31 14.18 -0.39 -12.91
C ALA A 31 12.67 -0.66 -12.82
N GLU A 32 12.24 -1.92 -12.99
CA GLU A 32 10.83 -2.29 -12.86
C GLU A 32 10.36 -2.17 -11.41
N PHE A 33 11.20 -2.52 -10.43
CA PHE A 33 10.89 -2.28 -9.02
C PHE A 33 10.76 -0.78 -8.71
N ASP A 34 11.66 0.05 -9.22
CA ASP A 34 11.60 1.51 -9.03
C ASP A 34 10.31 2.09 -9.64
N ARG A 35 9.87 1.55 -10.80
CA ARG A 35 8.58 1.87 -11.41
C ARG A 35 7.42 1.51 -10.49
N CYS A 36 7.44 0.33 -9.85
CA CYS A 36 6.43 -0.06 -8.87
C CYS A 36 6.35 0.96 -7.72
N MET A 37 7.50 1.35 -7.14
CA MET A 37 7.53 2.33 -6.05
C MET A 37 7.00 3.70 -6.48
N ALA A 38 7.30 4.13 -7.70
CA ALA A 38 6.81 5.38 -8.25
C ALA A 38 5.28 5.38 -8.45
N LEU A 39 4.73 4.26 -8.93
CA LEU A 39 3.27 4.09 -9.07
C LEU A 39 2.57 4.08 -7.71
N THR A 40 3.11 3.37 -6.72
CA THR A 40 2.56 3.38 -5.35
C THR A 40 2.55 4.80 -4.76
N ARG A 41 3.65 5.57 -4.91
CA ARG A 41 3.67 6.98 -4.48
C ARG A 41 2.64 7.84 -5.19
N ALA A 42 2.48 7.64 -6.49
CA ALA A 42 1.50 8.39 -7.27
C ALA A 42 0.07 8.08 -6.80
N ALA A 43 -0.21 6.82 -6.43
CA ALA A 43 -1.50 6.41 -5.89
C ALA A 43 -1.79 7.07 -4.52
N ILE A 44 -0.84 7.05 -3.59
CA ILE A 44 -0.94 7.76 -2.29
C ILE A 44 -1.22 9.25 -2.51
N ALA A 45 -0.51 9.90 -3.43
CA ALA A 45 -0.72 11.32 -3.73
C ALA A 45 -2.09 11.60 -4.38
N ALA A 46 -2.59 10.68 -5.21
CA ALA A 46 -3.91 10.79 -5.84
C ALA A 46 -5.04 10.62 -4.81
N GLU A 47 -4.88 9.71 -3.85
CA GLU A 47 -5.82 9.52 -2.75
C GLU A 47 -5.88 10.75 -1.84
N ALA A 48 -4.74 11.35 -1.50
CA ALA A 48 -4.72 12.62 -0.78
C ALA A 48 -5.43 13.76 -1.55
N CYS A 49 -5.44 13.74 -2.90
CA CYS A 49 -6.27 14.67 -3.68
C CYS A 49 -7.77 14.36 -3.54
N ALA A 50 -8.14 13.09 -3.60
CA ALA A 50 -9.52 12.64 -3.45
C ALA A 50 -10.10 13.06 -2.07
N ASP A 51 -9.32 12.91 -1.00
CA ASP A 51 -9.72 13.35 0.33
C ASP A 51 -9.95 14.86 0.41
N ALA A 52 -9.11 15.65 -0.26
CA ALA A 52 -9.31 17.10 -0.38
C ALA A 52 -10.54 17.46 -1.24
N ALA A 53 -10.88 16.63 -2.23
CA ALA A 53 -12.04 16.85 -3.10
C ALA A 53 -13.38 16.76 -2.36
N ASN A 54 -13.44 16.00 -1.25
CA ASN A 54 -14.59 16.01 -0.35
C ASN A 54 -14.87 17.40 0.27
N GLN A 55 -13.90 18.31 0.22
CA GLN A 55 -14.00 19.68 0.73
C GLN A 55 -14.12 20.73 -0.39
N ASP A 56 -13.74 20.40 -1.64
CA ASP A 56 -13.77 21.31 -2.79
C ASP A 56 -14.35 20.63 -4.07
N PRO A 57 -15.55 21.05 -4.53
CA PRO A 57 -16.17 20.53 -5.76
C PRO A 57 -15.34 20.75 -7.03
N ALA A 58 -14.38 21.67 -7.04
CA ALA A 58 -13.48 21.90 -8.18
C ALA A 58 -12.53 20.72 -8.44
N LEU A 59 -12.38 19.81 -7.47
CA LEU A 59 -11.56 18.61 -7.54
C LEU A 59 -12.38 17.35 -7.93
N ALA A 60 -13.58 17.53 -8.47
CA ALA A 60 -14.42 16.45 -8.94
C ALA A 60 -13.66 15.56 -9.95
N GLY A 61 -13.55 14.27 -9.63
CA GLY A 61 -12.83 13.27 -10.44
C GLY A 61 -11.51 12.79 -9.85
N CYS A 62 -11.01 13.39 -8.76
CA CYS A 62 -9.83 12.86 -8.06
C CYS A 62 -10.06 11.43 -7.52
N ASP A 63 -11.29 11.05 -7.13
CA ASP A 63 -11.60 9.69 -6.67
C ASP A 63 -11.34 8.62 -7.74
N GLN A 64 -11.77 8.88 -8.98
CA GLN A 64 -11.54 7.94 -10.09
C GLN A 64 -10.05 7.86 -10.42
N ALA A 65 -9.35 9.00 -10.42
CA ALA A 65 -7.92 9.03 -10.65
C ALA A 65 -7.13 8.29 -9.56
N ALA A 66 -7.57 8.36 -8.30
CA ALA A 66 -7.01 7.61 -7.19
C ALA A 66 -7.23 6.10 -7.37
N ALA A 67 -8.46 5.68 -7.68
CA ALA A 67 -8.78 4.28 -7.94
C ALA A 67 -7.96 3.70 -9.11
N ASP A 68 -7.84 4.44 -10.21
CA ASP A 68 -7.04 4.04 -11.37
C ASP A 68 -5.56 3.94 -11.02
N ALA A 69 -5.03 4.89 -10.23
CA ALA A 69 -3.64 4.89 -9.79
C ALA A 69 -3.32 3.68 -8.88
N TRP A 70 -4.22 3.35 -7.95
CA TRP A 70 -4.08 2.16 -7.11
C TRP A 70 -4.13 0.86 -7.93
N ALA A 71 -5.05 0.74 -8.88
CA ALA A 71 -5.13 -0.42 -9.76
C ALA A 71 -3.85 -0.60 -10.61
N MET A 72 -3.28 0.51 -11.11
CA MET A 72 -2.00 0.47 -11.84
C MET A 72 -0.82 0.06 -10.95
N ALA A 73 -0.79 0.52 -9.69
CA ALA A 73 0.25 0.15 -8.73
C ALA A 73 0.15 -1.34 -8.36
N ASP A 74 -1.06 -1.83 -8.06
CA ASP A 74 -1.34 -3.23 -7.76
C ASP A 74 -0.90 -4.14 -8.91
N GLU A 75 -1.33 -3.85 -10.14
CA GLU A 75 -0.99 -4.66 -11.31
C GLU A 75 0.53 -4.69 -11.55
N ALA A 76 1.22 -3.56 -11.38
CA ALA A 76 2.67 -3.48 -11.54
C ALA A 76 3.40 -4.33 -10.48
N LEU A 77 3.01 -4.21 -9.22
CA LEU A 77 3.57 -4.99 -8.12
C LEU A 77 3.33 -6.50 -8.31
N TRP A 78 2.12 -6.89 -8.74
CA TRP A 78 1.75 -8.28 -9.03
C TRP A 78 2.58 -8.87 -10.15
N ARG A 79 2.75 -8.13 -11.26
CA ARG A 79 3.58 -8.54 -12.40
C ARG A 79 5.03 -8.72 -11.97
N PHE A 80 5.59 -7.74 -11.25
CA PHE A 80 6.97 -7.80 -10.78
C PHE A 80 7.20 -8.98 -9.81
N HIS A 81 6.31 -9.18 -8.85
CA HIS A 81 6.41 -10.28 -7.89
C HIS A 81 6.27 -11.66 -8.56
N SER A 82 5.41 -11.77 -9.58
CA SER A 82 5.16 -13.03 -10.27
C SER A 82 6.22 -13.39 -11.31
N ASP A 83 7.05 -12.42 -11.73
CA ASP A 83 8.07 -12.62 -12.76
C ASP A 83 9.15 -13.60 -12.29
N ARG A 84 9.18 -14.79 -12.90
CA ARG A 84 10.15 -15.86 -12.59
C ARG A 84 11.56 -15.55 -13.08
N SER A 85 11.72 -14.58 -13.99
CA SER A 85 13.03 -14.16 -14.48
C SER A 85 13.78 -13.28 -13.47
N VAL A 86 13.05 -12.63 -12.55
CA VAL A 86 13.64 -11.85 -11.46
C VAL A 86 14.11 -12.78 -10.35
N THR A 87 15.42 -12.83 -10.13
CA THR A 87 16.07 -13.64 -9.08
C THR A 87 16.38 -12.85 -7.80
N LEU A 88 16.08 -11.55 -7.78
CA LEU A 88 16.31 -10.63 -6.66
C LEU A 88 15.29 -10.85 -5.53
N TRP A 89 15.44 -11.95 -4.79
CA TRP A 89 14.47 -12.40 -3.78
C TRP A 89 14.08 -11.33 -2.74
N ASP A 90 15.03 -10.54 -2.25
CA ASP A 90 14.73 -9.50 -1.26
C ASP A 90 13.90 -8.35 -1.84
N VAL A 91 14.12 -8.00 -3.11
CA VAL A 91 13.35 -6.97 -3.81
C VAL A 91 11.94 -7.49 -4.15
N LYS A 92 11.83 -8.76 -4.55
CA LYS A 92 10.53 -9.43 -4.72
C LYS A 92 9.74 -9.56 -3.42
N TYR A 93 10.44 -9.75 -2.31
CA TYR A 93 9.84 -9.75 -0.98
C TYR A 93 9.31 -8.35 -0.62
N ALA A 94 10.07 -7.29 -0.93
CA ALA A 94 9.59 -5.91 -0.73
C ALA A 94 8.32 -5.60 -1.55
N ALA A 95 8.28 -6.02 -2.82
CA ALA A 95 7.08 -5.88 -3.66
C ALA A 95 5.88 -6.66 -3.08
N TRP A 96 6.12 -7.88 -2.59
CA TRP A 96 5.10 -8.70 -1.95
C TRP A 96 4.54 -8.05 -0.67
N VAL A 97 5.39 -7.45 0.17
CA VAL A 97 4.93 -6.74 1.36
C VAL A 97 4.00 -5.58 0.98
N LEU A 98 4.30 -4.85 -0.09
CA LEU A 98 3.44 -3.77 -0.57
C LEU A 98 2.12 -4.30 -1.16
N LEU A 99 2.12 -5.43 -1.88
CA LEU A 99 0.85 -6.05 -2.33
C LEU A 99 -0.07 -6.38 -1.16
N LEU A 100 0.48 -6.95 -0.09
CA LEU A 100 -0.31 -7.27 1.10
C LEU A 100 -0.88 -6.03 1.79
N MET A 101 -0.27 -4.86 1.62
CA MET A 101 -0.86 -3.62 2.12
C MET A 101 -2.11 -3.24 1.34
N LEU A 102 -2.12 -3.46 0.02
CA LEU A 102 -3.25 -3.13 -0.85
C LEU A 102 -4.43 -4.09 -0.66
N GLU A 103 -4.13 -5.33 -0.28
CA GLU A 103 -5.15 -6.36 -0.04
C GLU A 103 -5.66 -6.39 1.41
N ASP A 104 -5.07 -5.62 2.34
CA ASP A 104 -5.48 -5.62 3.75
C ASP A 104 -6.65 -4.65 3.97
N ASP A 105 -7.73 -5.16 4.55
CA ASP A 105 -8.93 -4.38 4.89
C ASP A 105 -8.74 -3.49 6.16
N GLY A 106 -7.50 -3.33 6.63
CA GLY A 106 -7.13 -2.51 7.79
C GLY A 106 -7.12 -3.22 9.15
N ASP A 107 -7.46 -4.51 9.21
CA ASP A 107 -7.42 -5.32 10.43
C ASP A 107 -5.99 -5.86 10.75
N GLY A 108 -5.03 -5.70 9.84
CA GLY A 108 -3.69 -6.29 9.90
C GLY A 108 -2.54 -5.34 10.28
N LEU A 109 -2.81 -4.11 10.73
CA LEU A 109 -1.80 -3.04 10.88
C LEU A 109 -0.54 -3.42 11.69
N ASP A 110 -0.68 -4.21 12.77
CA ASP A 110 0.46 -4.69 13.56
C ASP A 110 1.36 -5.66 12.77
N THR A 111 0.74 -6.56 11.99
CA THR A 111 1.44 -7.51 11.12
C THR A 111 2.16 -6.77 10.00
N LEU A 112 1.54 -5.72 9.46
CA LEU A 112 2.11 -4.87 8.42
C LEU A 112 3.29 -4.04 8.94
N THR A 113 3.17 -3.47 10.14
CA THR A 113 4.27 -2.79 10.84
C THR A 113 5.47 -3.72 11.05
N GLN A 114 5.22 -4.96 11.46
CA GLN A 114 6.27 -5.97 11.64
C GLN A 114 6.97 -6.30 10.31
N ARG A 115 6.23 -6.32 9.19
CA ARG A 115 6.80 -6.53 7.85
C ARG A 115 7.67 -5.35 7.41
N ALA A 116 7.25 -4.11 7.65
CA ALA A 116 8.07 -2.92 7.42
C ALA A 116 9.38 -2.94 8.23
N GLN A 117 9.30 -3.32 9.51
CA GLN A 117 10.49 -3.52 10.35
C GLN A 117 11.43 -4.60 9.79
N SER A 118 10.88 -5.68 9.22
CA SER A 118 11.68 -6.72 8.55
C SER A 118 12.45 -6.18 7.34
N LEU A 119 11.82 -5.34 6.52
CA LEU A 119 12.47 -4.68 5.38
C LEU A 119 13.63 -3.79 5.84
N ARG A 120 13.41 -2.98 6.88
CA ARG A 120 14.46 -2.13 7.47
C ARG A 120 15.61 -2.95 8.05
N TYR A 121 15.30 -4.03 8.75
CA TYR A 121 16.32 -4.94 9.29
C TYR A 121 17.18 -5.55 8.17
N ARG A 122 16.56 -5.99 7.06
CA ARG A 122 17.28 -6.50 5.89
C ARG A 122 18.17 -5.42 5.26
N ALA A 123 17.65 -4.22 5.04
CA ALA A 123 18.43 -3.09 4.52
C ALA A 123 19.64 -2.77 5.42
N GLN A 124 19.44 -2.73 6.74
CA GLN A 124 20.53 -2.53 7.70
C GLN A 124 21.55 -3.67 7.71
N ARG A 125 21.09 -4.91 7.54
CA ARG A 125 21.98 -6.08 7.42
C ARG A 125 22.86 -5.97 6.19
N PHE A 126 22.30 -5.57 5.04
CA PHE A 126 23.05 -5.32 3.82
C PHE A 126 24.09 -4.21 3.99
N ALA A 127 23.77 -3.14 4.70
CA ALA A 127 24.71 -2.05 4.96
C ALA A 127 25.96 -2.46 5.77
N ARG A 128 25.91 -3.55 6.55
CA ARG A 128 27.03 -3.96 7.43
C ARG A 128 28.18 -4.65 6.69
N SER A 129 27.91 -5.31 5.58
CA SER A 129 28.93 -5.97 4.74
C SER A 129 28.34 -6.27 3.36
N PRO A 130 28.13 -5.24 2.53
CA PRO A 130 27.32 -5.38 1.34
C PRO A 130 28.04 -6.12 0.21
N LEU A 131 27.38 -7.11 -0.38
CA LEU A 131 27.67 -7.56 -1.74
C LEU A 131 27.21 -6.49 -2.76
N PRO A 132 27.76 -6.46 -3.99
CA PRO A 132 27.43 -5.43 -4.98
C PRO A 132 25.92 -5.29 -5.28
N VAL A 133 25.18 -6.39 -5.38
CA VAL A 133 23.72 -6.39 -5.61
C VAL A 133 22.97 -5.85 -4.39
N GLU A 134 23.50 -6.06 -3.19
CA GLU A 134 22.92 -5.60 -1.93
C GLU A 134 23.06 -4.08 -1.78
N LEU A 135 24.12 -3.47 -2.32
CA LEU A 135 24.26 -2.00 -2.39
C LEU A 135 23.12 -1.34 -3.16
N LEU A 136 22.63 -1.98 -4.20
CA LEU A 136 21.52 -1.48 -5.01
C LEU A 136 20.15 -1.84 -4.40
N SER A 137 20.05 -2.98 -3.74
CA SER A 137 18.79 -3.45 -3.16
C SER A 137 18.44 -2.73 -1.86
N ALA A 138 19.44 -2.41 -1.03
CA ALA A 138 19.21 -1.84 0.31
C ALA A 138 18.46 -0.50 0.29
N PRO A 139 18.82 0.51 -0.54
CA PRO A 139 18.08 1.77 -0.60
C PRO A 139 16.61 1.58 -1.03
N ARG A 140 16.37 0.63 -1.95
CA ARG A 140 15.03 0.28 -2.45
C ARG A 140 14.15 -0.38 -1.39
N MET A 141 14.75 -1.22 -0.54
CA MET A 141 14.06 -1.79 0.63
C MET A 141 13.69 -0.73 1.67
N VAL A 142 14.54 0.29 1.87
CA VAL A 142 14.21 1.42 2.74
C VAL A 142 13.02 2.19 2.17
N VAL A 143 13.06 2.52 0.87
CA VAL A 143 11.94 3.20 0.19
C VAL A 143 10.64 2.40 0.32
N ALA A 144 10.68 1.09 0.10
CA ALA A 144 9.49 0.25 0.25
C ALA A 144 8.97 0.24 1.69
N ALA A 145 9.85 0.16 2.70
CA ALA A 145 9.45 0.23 4.11
C ALA A 145 8.83 1.57 4.47
N ASP A 146 9.36 2.68 3.93
CA ASP A 146 8.83 4.01 4.19
C ASP A 146 7.46 4.22 3.54
N LEU A 147 7.22 3.62 2.35
CA LEU A 147 5.89 3.60 1.75
C LEU A 147 4.88 2.78 2.55
N VAL A 148 5.30 1.66 3.14
CA VAL A 148 4.45 0.89 4.05
C VAL A 148 4.04 1.75 5.25
N ASP A 149 4.98 2.46 5.86
CA ASP A 149 4.66 3.34 6.99
C ASP A 149 3.72 4.50 6.59
N GLU A 150 3.89 5.07 5.39
CA GLU A 150 3.02 6.13 4.87
C GLU A 150 1.57 5.64 4.71
N ILE A 151 1.38 4.44 4.14
CA ILE A 151 0.06 3.82 4.00
C ILE A 151 -0.55 3.50 5.37
N ILE A 152 0.24 2.97 6.31
CA ILE A 152 -0.23 2.71 7.68
C ILE A 152 -0.67 4.00 8.37
N ALA A 153 0.12 5.08 8.24
CA ALA A 153 -0.21 6.37 8.84
C ALA A 153 -1.53 6.93 8.28
N ALA A 154 -1.71 6.86 6.95
CA ALA A 154 -2.96 7.26 6.31
C ALA A 154 -4.15 6.43 6.82
N ALA A 155 -4.02 5.10 6.89
CA ALA A 155 -5.07 4.22 7.40
C ALA A 155 -5.44 4.51 8.87
N GLN A 156 -4.45 4.86 9.72
CA GLN A 156 -4.67 5.22 11.12
C GLN A 156 -5.39 6.57 11.27
N GLU A 157 -5.03 7.55 10.44
CA GLU A 157 -5.73 8.85 10.38
C GLU A 157 -7.20 8.65 10.01
N ASP A 158 -7.45 7.81 9.01
CA ASP A 158 -8.78 7.48 8.51
C ASP A 158 -9.65 6.78 9.57
N LEU A 159 -9.07 5.80 10.28
CA LEU A 159 -9.74 5.11 11.39
C LEU A 159 -10.11 6.11 12.50
N THR A 160 -9.17 6.98 12.88
CA THR A 160 -9.37 7.99 13.92
C THR A 160 -10.49 8.96 13.54
N ALA A 161 -10.52 9.42 12.28
CA ALA A 161 -11.56 10.29 11.76
C ALA A 161 -12.95 9.62 11.79
N ARG A 162 -13.03 8.34 11.38
CA ARG A 162 -14.28 7.55 11.44
C ARG A 162 -14.77 7.35 12.86
N GLU A 163 -13.86 7.09 13.80
CA GLU A 163 -14.20 6.97 15.23
C GLU A 163 -14.68 8.29 15.82
N ALA A 164 -14.03 9.41 15.48
CA ALA A 164 -14.47 10.74 15.89
C ALA A 164 -15.88 11.05 15.39
N LEU A 165 -16.19 10.73 14.13
CA LEU A 165 -17.54 10.88 13.55
C LEU A 165 -18.59 10.02 14.27
N ARG A 166 -18.25 8.78 14.65
CA ARG A 166 -19.15 7.90 15.43
C ARG A 166 -19.34 8.37 16.87
N ALA A 167 -18.32 8.97 17.47
CA ALA A 167 -18.36 9.50 18.83
C ALA A 167 -19.04 10.88 18.91
N THR A 168 -19.21 11.57 17.79
CA THR A 168 -19.98 12.82 17.76
C THR A 168 -21.46 12.44 17.86
N PRO A 169 -22.20 12.84 18.91
CA PRO A 169 -23.64 12.63 18.93
C PRO A 169 -24.21 13.33 17.70
N ALA A 170 -25.08 12.65 16.95
CA ALA A 170 -25.83 13.26 15.86
C ALA A 170 -26.57 14.46 16.45
N VAL A 171 -26.00 15.65 16.30
CA VAL A 171 -26.74 16.88 16.51
C VAL A 171 -27.74 16.85 15.38
N SER A 172 -28.95 16.39 15.71
CA SER A 172 -30.17 16.77 15.04
C SER A 172 -30.13 18.28 14.97
N THR A 173 -29.52 18.79 13.90
CA THR A 173 -29.72 20.14 13.45
C THR A 173 -31.15 20.13 12.98
N ASP A 174 -32.03 20.37 13.95
CA ASP A 174 -33.31 21.04 13.77
C ASP A 174 -32.99 22.46 13.24
N LEU A 175 -32.34 22.50 12.07
CA LEU A 175 -32.45 23.61 11.17
C LEU A 175 -33.90 23.58 10.78
N GLY A 176 -34.70 24.45 11.39
CA GLY A 176 -36.11 24.68 11.12
C GLY A 176 -36.38 25.11 9.66
N LEU A 177 -35.98 24.26 8.73
CA LEU A 177 -36.47 24.17 7.38
C LEU A 177 -37.59 23.15 7.47
N SER A 178 -38.81 23.64 7.55
CA SER A 178 -40.02 22.87 7.32
C SER A 178 -39.81 21.99 6.09
N SER A 179 -39.52 20.71 6.30
CA SER A 179 -39.67 19.70 5.27
C SER A 179 -41.16 19.65 4.98
N SER A 180 -41.60 20.19 3.85
CA SER A 180 -42.88 19.80 3.30
C SER A 180 -42.75 18.34 2.89
N ARG A 181 -42.88 17.44 3.87
CA ARG A 181 -43.32 16.08 3.59
C ARG A 181 -44.70 16.24 2.97
N VAL A 182 -44.71 16.21 1.64
CA VAL A 182 -45.89 15.80 0.89
C VAL A 182 -46.24 14.43 1.47
N ASP A 183 -47.28 14.40 2.30
CA ASP A 183 -48.01 13.18 2.57
C ASP A 183 -48.50 12.69 1.21
N VAL A 184 -47.77 11.74 0.63
CA VAL A 184 -48.36 10.88 -0.39
C VAL A 184 -49.32 9.99 0.38
N GLN A 185 -50.55 10.50 0.55
CA GLN A 185 -51.69 9.66 0.87
C GLN A 185 -51.79 8.64 -0.26
N CYS A 186 -51.36 7.41 0.01
CA CYS A 186 -51.81 6.25 -0.74
C CYS A 186 -53.30 6.06 -0.41
N GLU A 187 -54.18 6.84 -1.02
CA GLU A 187 -55.56 6.44 -1.22
C GLU A 187 -55.56 5.39 -2.33
N GLU A 188 -55.59 4.11 -1.93
CA GLU A 188 -56.09 3.05 -2.79
C GLU A 188 -57.55 3.36 -3.12
N ILE A 189 -57.77 3.97 -4.28
CA ILE A 189 -59.08 4.04 -4.92
C ILE A 189 -59.37 2.64 -5.47
N GLU A 190 -59.90 1.73 -4.63
CA GLU A 190 -60.67 0.60 -5.10
C GLU A 190 -62.10 1.10 -5.41
N ASP A 191 -62.27 1.62 -6.62
CA ASP A 191 -63.58 1.93 -7.17
C ASP A 191 -64.30 0.61 -7.52
N GLY A 192 -65.50 0.46 -6.97
CA GLY A 192 -66.22 -0.79 -6.95
C GLY A 192 -66.84 -1.19 -8.28
N LEU A 193 -66.71 -2.47 -8.61
CA LEU A 193 -67.63 -3.19 -9.48
C LEU A 193 -68.20 -4.38 -8.71
N ASN A 194 -69.06 -4.05 -7.74
CA ASN A 194 -69.92 -5.02 -7.08
C ASN A 194 -71.21 -5.17 -7.89
N VAL A 195 -71.24 -6.11 -8.83
CA VAL A 195 -72.46 -6.54 -9.51
C VAL A 195 -73.12 -7.62 -8.65
N SER A 196 -74.23 -7.28 -8.02
CA SER A 196 -75.05 -8.20 -7.20
C SER A 196 -75.64 -9.34 -8.04
N PRO A 197 -75.77 -10.57 -7.49
CA PRO A 197 -76.68 -11.57 -8.00
C PRO A 197 -78.06 -11.46 -7.30
N VAL A 198 -79.12 -11.61 -8.09
CA VAL A 198 -80.48 -11.95 -7.64
C VAL A 198 -80.76 -13.38 -8.09
#